data_AF-A0A4Q2YZL1-F1
#
_entry.id   AF-A0A4Q2YZL1-F1
#
_cell.length_a   1.000
_cell.length_b   1.000
_cell.length_c   1.000
_cell.angle_alpha   90.00
_cell.angle_beta   90.00
_cell.angle_gamma   90.00
#
_symmetry.space_group_name_H-M   'P 1'
#
loop_
_entity.id
_entity.type
_entity.pdbx_description
1 polymer ?
#
loop_
_entity_poly.entity_id
_entity_poly.type
_entity_poly.pdbx_seq_one_letter_code
_entity_poly.pdbx_strand_id
1 'polypeptide(L)' 'LRTSAGIDQIRFDGGSANLTNRDPRLDRIAFSRGRFALEMPGGGALTLPVQSEIGRVIEDCR' A
#
# COMPACT_ATOMS: atom_id res chain seq x y z
N LEU A 1 -0.23 -16.99 0.57
CA LEU A 1 0.29 -16.25 -0.62
C LEU A 1 1.70 -15.79 -0.28
N ARG A 2 2.68 -15.89 -1.19
CA ARG A 2 3.96 -15.18 -1.00
C ARG A 2 3.70 -13.71 -1.32
N THR A 3 3.32 -12.95 -0.31
CA THR A 3 3.32 -11.50 -0.36
C THR A 3 4.75 -11.05 -0.01
N SER A 4 5.21 -9.92 -0.54
CA SER A 4 6.40 -9.22 -0.03
C SER A 4 6.15 -8.59 1.36
N ALA A 5 5.13 -9.07 2.09
CA ALA A 5 4.74 -8.56 3.38
C ALA A 5 5.91 -8.71 4.36
N GLY A 6 6.26 -7.58 5.00
CA GLY A 6 7.35 -7.51 5.97
C GLY A 6 8.42 -6.47 5.66
N ILE A 7 8.70 -6.16 4.38
CA ILE A 7 9.71 -5.14 4.02
C ILE A 7 9.12 -3.73 3.83
N ASP A 8 7.83 -3.62 3.53
CA ASP A 8 7.16 -2.35 3.23
C ASP A 8 6.23 -1.91 4.36
N GLN A 9 6.80 -1.29 5.39
CA GLN A 9 6.08 -0.85 6.58
C GLN A 9 5.80 0.65 6.53
N ILE A 10 4.54 1.06 6.36
CA ILE A 10 4.12 2.48 6.46
C ILE A 10 3.71 2.77 7.90
N ARG A 11 4.31 3.79 8.51
CA ARG A 11 3.90 4.25 9.84
C ARG A 11 2.73 5.21 9.71
N PHE A 12 1.65 4.91 10.43
CA PHE A 12 0.50 5.78 10.57
C PHE A 12 0.62 6.63 11.84
N ASP A 13 0.29 7.91 11.72
CA ASP A 13 0.15 8.90 12.79
C ASP A 13 -1.29 9.42 12.76
N GLY A 14 -2.06 9.15 13.82
CA GLY A 14 -3.46 9.58 13.91
C GLY A 14 -4.39 9.02 12.81
N GLY A 15 -4.08 7.86 12.22
CA GLY A 15 -4.86 7.25 11.14
C GLY A 15 -4.47 7.71 9.72
N SER A 16 -3.44 8.54 9.58
CA SER A 16 -2.89 8.98 8.30
C SER A 16 -1.39 8.66 8.23
N ALA A 17 -0.79 8.66 7.04
CA ALA A 17 0.65 8.49 6.89
C ALA A 17 1.19 9.57 5.97
N ASN A 18 2.32 10.19 6.35
CA ASN A 18 3.03 11.12 5.50
C ASN A 18 4.11 10.36 4.71
N LEU A 19 4.00 10.42 3.38
CA LEU A 19 4.90 9.76 2.45
C LEU A 19 5.49 10.79 1.50
N THR A 20 6.66 10.49 0.94
CA THR A 20 7.21 11.28 -0.17
C THR A 20 6.37 11.05 -1.43
N ASN A 21 6.26 12.05 -2.31
CA ASN A 21 5.50 11.98 -3.57
C ASN A 21 5.87 10.78 -4.47
N ARG A 22 7.10 10.27 -4.38
CA ARG A 22 7.60 9.12 -5.16
C ARG A 22 7.92 7.91 -4.29
N ASP A 23 7.15 7.70 -3.23
CA ASP A 23 7.38 6.54 -2.36
C ASP A 23 7.18 5.23 -3.14
N PRO A 24 8.22 4.40 -3.28
CA PRO A 24 8.17 3.20 -4.12
C PRO A 24 7.20 2.13 -3.59
N ARG A 25 6.72 2.25 -2.36
CA ARG A 25 5.70 1.36 -1.80
C ARG A 25 4.34 1.59 -2.45
N LEU A 26 4.03 2.83 -2.80
CA LEU A 26 2.80 3.16 -3.53
C LEU A 26 2.85 2.58 -4.95
N ASP A 27 3.98 2.71 -5.64
CA ASP A 27 4.19 2.10 -6.96
C ASP A 27 3.98 0.57 -6.94
N ARG A 28 4.48 -0.11 -5.91
CA ARG A 28 4.28 -1.57 -5.75
C ARG A 28 2.81 -1.95 -5.61
N ILE A 29 1.99 -1.09 -5.00
CA ILE A 29 0.53 -1.29 -4.93
C ILE A 29 -0.06 -1.08 -6.33
N ALA A 30 0.23 0.07 -6.98
CA ALA A 30 -0.31 0.42 -8.29
C ALA A 30 0.02 -0.62 -9.38
N PHE A 31 1.21 -1.20 -9.36
CA PHE A 31 1.67 -2.22 -10.31
C PHE A 31 1.52 -3.66 -9.81
N SER A 32 0.77 -3.90 -8.73
CA SER A 32 0.52 -5.26 -8.25
C SER A 32 -0.36 -6.05 -9.23
N ARG A 33 -0.40 -7.39 -9.09
CA ARG A 33 -1.22 -8.30 -9.92
C ARG A 33 -2.70 -8.29 -9.47
N GLY A 34 -3.28 -7.10 -9.31
CA GLY A 34 -4.69 -6.87 -8.98
C GLY A 34 -5.04 -6.96 -7.49
N ARG A 35 -4.07 -7.22 -6.61
CA ARG A 35 -4.30 -7.29 -5.15
C ARG A 35 -3.02 -7.04 -4.36
N PHE A 36 -3.20 -6.51 -3.16
CA PHE A 36 -2.16 -6.32 -2.15
C PHE A 36 -2.67 -6.76 -0.78
N ALA A 37 -1.76 -7.03 0.15
CA ALA A 37 -2.10 -7.37 1.52
C ALA A 37 -1.78 -6.17 2.43
N LEU A 38 -2.70 -5.86 3.33
CA LEU A 38 -2.53 -4.90 4.40
C LEU A 38 -2.44 -5.68 5.72
N GLU A 39 -1.37 -5.46 6.47
CA GLU A 39 -1.10 -6.12 7.74
C GLU A 39 -0.87 -5.06 8.82
N MET A 40 -1.38 -5.32 10.02
CA MET A 40 -1.19 -4.47 11.18
C MET A 40 -0.64 -5.32 12.33
N PRO A 41 0.27 -4.79 13.18
CA PRO A 41 0.71 -5.49 14.38
C PRO A 41 -0.48 -5.96 15.23
N GLY A 42 -0.49 -7.24 15.60
CA GLY A 42 -1.57 -7.84 16.39
C GLY A 42 -2.88 -8.12 15.63
N GLY A 43 -2.94 -7.81 14.33
CA GLY A 43 -4.09 -8.08 13.46
C GLY A 43 -3.81 -9.17 12.41
N GLY A 44 -4.88 -9.61 11.73
CA GLY A 44 -4.77 -10.50 10.57
C GLY A 44 -4.50 -9.73 9.27
N ALA A 45 -3.89 -10.40 8.29
CA ALA A 45 -3.68 -9.85 6.96
C ALA A 45 -5.01 -9.69 6.21
N LEU A 46 -5.27 -8.48 5.69
CA LEU A 46 -6.41 -8.19 4.84
C LEU A 46 -5.95 -8.10 3.38
N THR A 47 -6.50 -8.93 2.50
CA THR A 47 -6.22 -8.85 1.06
C THR A 47 -7.21 -7.91 0.40
N LEU A 48 -6.69 -6.85 -0.23
CA LEU A 48 -7.46 -5.80 -0.88
C LEU A 48 -7.23 -5.82 -2.40
N PRO A 49 -8.25 -5.51 -3.22
CA PRO A 49 -8.08 -5.35 -4.66
C PRO A 49 -7.35 -4.04 -4.98
N VAL A 50 -6.61 -4.02 -6.09
CA VAL A 50 -6.08 -2.77 -6.66
C VAL A 50 -7.03 -2.28 -7.73
N GLN A 51 -7.90 -1.35 -7.32
CA GLN A 51 -8.82 -0.65 -8.20
C GLN A 51 -8.09 0.51 -8.91
N SER A 52 -8.63 0.94 -10.05
CA SER A 52 -8.04 2.00 -10.89
C SER A 52 -7.90 3.32 -10.13
N GLU A 53 -8.79 3.60 -9.19
CA GLU A 53 -8.82 4.80 -8.36
C GLU A 53 -7.56 4.93 -7.51
N ILE A 54 -7.04 3.82 -6.97
CA ILE A 54 -5.82 3.82 -6.15
C ILE A 54 -4.63 4.26 -7.00
N GLY A 55 -4.48 3.69 -8.20
CA GLY A 55 -3.40 4.06 -9.11
C GLY A 55 -3.48 5.53 -9.55
N ARG A 56 -4.68 6.05 -9.78
CA ARG A 56 -4.90 7.47 -10.11
C ARG A 56 -4.46 8.40 -8.99
N VAL A 57 -4.88 8.13 -7.75
CA VAL A 57 -4.50 8.96 -6.59
C VAL A 57 -2.98 8.98 -6.39
N ILE A 58 -2.31 7.83 -6.58
CA ILE A 58 -0.86 7.75 -6.46
C ILE A 58 -0.17 8.62 -7.52
N GLU A 59 -0.63 8.59 -8.77
CA GLU A 59 -0.06 9.42 -9.84
C GLU A 59 -0.36 10.91 -9.65
N ASP A 60 -1.55 11.28 -9.17
CA ASP A 60 -1.91 12.67 -8.88
C ASP A 60 -1.07 13.27 -7.74
N CYS A 61 -0.63 12.45 -6.78
CA CYS A 61 0.23 12.86 -5.67
C CYS A 61 1.73 12.94 -6.01
N ARG A 62 2.13 12.45 -7.19
CA ARG A 62 3.52 12.36 -7.63
C ARG A 62 4.11 13.71 -8.04
#